data_AF-A0A445G086-F1
#
_entry.id   AF-A0A445G086-F1
#
_cell.length_a   1.000
_cell.length_b   1.000
_cell.length_c   1.000
_cell.angle_alpha   90.00
_cell.angle_beta   90.00
_cell.angle_gamma   90.00
#
_symmetry.space_group_name_H-M   'P 1'
#
loop_
_entity.id
_entity.type
_entity.pdbx_description
1 polymer ?
#
loop_
_entity_poly.entity_id
_entity_poly.type
_entity_poly.pdbx_seq_one_letter_code
_entity_poly.pdbx_strand_id
1 'polypeptide(L)'
;MVEMESAAENPNYPAVDYKRPSILSFPRRPALRVTSEFDSESAVFFHKISCKLLDSLAKFKFSFNHSGKGGDISEPQFSFVSKHLSLHYDLEDHNALVKTSIDLAPSLQLTASHDLKAQQGEVTVLANLADPAYSLQLSTPLPSVGLPKATFRFPLGELSLQEKQEEEVNNLLSVDGVLKGQLFNGLCSAHYKDEELKLRYGYKDDEISFLPILSLPSNALSFAFKRRFGPSDKLSYWYNCDSNYWSAVYKRTYGKDFKFKAGYDSEIRLGWASLWVSASFFNYVFHTQYH
;
A
#
# COMPACT_ATOMS: atom_id res chain seq x y z
N MET A 1 48.88 -54.60 58.58
CA MET A 1 48.69 -54.27 57.16
C MET A 1 47.84 -53.02 57.10
N VAL A 2 48.46 -51.84 57.23
CA VAL A 2 47.92 -50.49 56.95
C VAL A 2 49.19 -49.61 56.88
N GLU A 3 49.77 -49.41 55.70
CA GLU A 3 49.49 -48.37 54.68
C GLU A 3 49.96 -46.95 55.08
N MET A 4 50.74 -46.41 54.13
CA MET A 4 51.59 -45.23 54.22
C MET A 4 50.79 -43.94 54.11
N GLU A 5 51.09 -43.02 55.01
CA GLU A 5 50.97 -41.58 54.79
C GLU A 5 52.09 -41.10 53.86
N SER A 6 51.76 -40.25 52.88
CA SER A 6 52.39 -38.92 52.82
C SER A 6 51.60 -38.00 51.89
N ALA A 7 51.06 -36.93 52.47
CA ALA A 7 50.68 -35.74 51.74
C ALA A 7 51.93 -34.93 51.35
N ALA A 8 51.94 -34.37 50.15
CA ALA A 8 52.14 -32.92 49.89
C ALA A 8 52.54 -32.65 48.44
N GLU A 9 51.73 -31.89 47.70
CA GLU A 9 52.19 -30.64 47.08
C GLU A 9 50.99 -29.78 46.66
N ASN A 10 51.08 -28.48 46.95
CA ASN A 10 50.10 -27.43 46.67
C ASN A 10 50.67 -26.52 45.54
N PRO A 11 49.98 -25.44 45.12
CA PRO A 11 49.38 -25.22 43.81
C PRO A 11 50.21 -24.25 42.93
N ASN A 12 49.65 -23.84 41.78
CA ASN A 12 50.10 -22.80 40.84
C ASN A 12 51.00 -23.21 39.67
N TYR A 13 50.38 -23.64 38.57
CA TYR A 13 50.67 -23.08 37.24
C TYR A 13 49.36 -22.99 36.43
N PRO A 14 49.04 -21.86 35.78
CA PRO A 14 47.88 -21.76 34.91
C PRO A 14 48.15 -22.53 33.61
N ALA A 15 47.19 -23.36 33.19
CA ALA A 15 47.21 -23.96 31.87
C ALA A 15 47.11 -22.85 30.80
N VAL A 16 48.14 -22.70 29.98
CA VAL A 16 48.17 -21.74 28.88
C VAL A 16 47.34 -22.29 27.73
N ASP A 17 46.13 -21.76 27.57
CA ASP A 17 45.24 -22.04 26.44
C ASP A 17 45.71 -21.24 25.22
N TYR A 18 46.46 -21.88 24.31
CA TYR A 18 46.87 -21.27 23.05
C TYR A 18 45.66 -21.16 22.12
N LYS A 19 44.90 -20.06 22.23
CA LYS A 19 43.95 -19.64 21.19
C LYS A 19 44.71 -19.35 19.89
N ARG A 20 44.66 -20.29 18.95
CA ARG A 20 45.04 -20.03 17.56
C ARG A 20 44.15 -18.91 17.00
N PRO A 21 44.70 -17.83 16.42
CA PRO A 21 43.89 -16.87 15.69
C PRO A 21 43.38 -17.55 14.43
N SER A 22 42.06 -17.77 14.32
CA SER A 22 41.44 -18.24 13.09
C SER A 22 41.42 -17.09 12.08
N ILE A 23 42.39 -17.06 11.17
CA ILE A 23 42.53 -16.00 10.13
C ILE A 23 41.60 -16.26 8.92
N LEU A 24 40.59 -17.13 9.04
CA LEU A 24 39.61 -17.38 7.96
C LEU A 24 38.19 -17.45 8.54
N SER A 25 37.64 -16.28 8.90
CA SER A 25 36.19 -16.15 9.09
C SER A 25 35.53 -16.18 7.71
N PHE A 26 35.00 -17.34 7.32
CA PHE A 26 34.06 -17.42 6.20
C PHE A 26 32.85 -16.50 6.50
N PRO A 27 32.36 -15.70 5.53
CA PRO A 27 31.17 -14.89 5.75
C PRO A 27 30.02 -15.81 6.15
N ARG A 28 29.28 -15.45 7.21
CA ARG A 28 28.09 -16.18 7.66
C ARG A 28 27.18 -16.40 6.44
N ARG A 29 26.82 -17.67 6.17
CA ARG A 29 25.92 -18.00 5.05
C ARG A 29 24.66 -17.13 5.16
N PRO A 30 24.28 -16.43 4.10
CA PRO A 30 23.11 -15.57 4.15
C PRO A 30 21.85 -16.41 4.42
N ALA A 31 21.00 -15.94 5.34
CA ALA A 31 19.80 -16.67 5.75
C ALA A 31 18.81 -16.73 4.57
N LEU A 32 18.58 -17.93 4.06
CA LEU A 32 17.59 -18.22 3.03
C LEU A 32 16.21 -18.39 3.70
N ARG A 33 15.21 -17.67 3.21
CA ARG A 33 13.81 -17.80 3.62
C ARG A 33 12.97 -18.24 2.44
N VAL A 34 12.25 -19.33 2.60
CA VAL A 34 11.27 -19.84 1.64
C VAL A 34 9.88 -19.71 2.24
N THR A 35 8.93 -19.19 1.47
CA THR A 35 7.52 -19.08 1.84
C THR A 35 6.66 -19.61 0.70
N SER A 36 5.63 -20.38 1.03
CA SER A 36 4.65 -20.91 0.11
C SER A 36 3.26 -20.58 0.65
N GLU A 37 2.41 -20.02 -0.19
CA GLU A 37 1.03 -19.66 0.16
C GLU A 37 0.09 -20.31 -0.87
N PHE A 38 -1.11 -20.73 -0.46
CA PHE A 38 -2.10 -21.34 -1.34
C PHE A 38 -3.37 -20.50 -1.33
N ASP A 39 -3.87 -20.16 -2.50
CA ASP A 39 -5.14 -19.47 -2.69
C ASP A 39 -6.22 -20.45 -3.17
N SER A 40 -7.25 -20.64 -2.35
CA SER A 40 -8.36 -21.54 -2.66
C SER A 40 -9.32 -21.01 -3.74
N GLU A 41 -9.40 -19.69 -3.95
CA GLU A 41 -10.28 -19.10 -4.97
C GLU A 41 -9.73 -19.33 -6.38
N SER A 42 -8.43 -19.15 -6.56
CA SER A 42 -7.74 -19.37 -7.85
C SER A 42 -7.14 -20.77 -8.02
N ALA A 43 -7.05 -21.55 -6.94
CA ALA A 43 -6.35 -22.85 -6.88
C ALA A 43 -4.86 -22.77 -7.29
N VAL A 44 -4.20 -21.67 -6.91
CA VAL A 44 -2.79 -21.37 -7.22
C VAL A 44 -1.93 -21.39 -5.96
N PHE A 45 -0.71 -21.91 -6.08
CA PHE A 45 0.35 -21.79 -5.09
C PHE A 45 1.29 -20.65 -5.45
N PHE A 46 1.56 -19.77 -4.49
CA PHE A 46 2.52 -18.68 -4.60
C PHE A 46 3.79 -19.04 -3.83
N HIS A 47 4.90 -19.16 -4.55
CA HIS A 47 6.19 -19.47 -3.97
C HIS A 47 7.08 -18.24 -3.96
N LYS A 48 7.80 -18.02 -2.85
CA LYS A 48 8.76 -16.92 -2.71
C LYS A 48 9.98 -17.39 -1.95
N ILE A 49 11.12 -17.29 -2.60
CA ILE A 49 12.45 -17.58 -2.06
C ILE A 49 13.15 -16.24 -1.90
N SER A 50 13.74 -15.98 -0.74
CA SER A 50 14.48 -14.74 -0.53
C SER A 50 15.71 -14.92 0.33
N CYS A 51 16.74 -14.14 0.03
CA CYS A 51 18.05 -14.24 0.66
C CYS A 51 18.54 -12.81 0.97
N LYS A 52 18.89 -12.55 2.23
CA LYS A 52 19.51 -11.27 2.62
C LYS A 52 21.00 -11.34 2.37
N LEU A 53 21.56 -10.34 1.71
CA LEU A 53 22.97 -10.24 1.35
C LEU A 53 23.61 -9.08 2.13
N LEU A 54 24.94 -9.12 2.28
CA LEU A 54 25.74 -8.01 2.84
C LEU A 54 25.20 -7.49 4.19
N ASP A 55 25.08 -8.37 5.18
CA ASP A 55 24.53 -8.03 6.51
C ASP A 55 23.15 -7.35 6.48
N SER A 56 22.29 -7.77 5.54
CA SER A 56 20.95 -7.22 5.29
C SER A 56 20.90 -5.88 4.56
N LEU A 57 22.00 -5.41 3.98
CA LEU A 57 22.01 -4.21 3.13
C LEU A 57 21.29 -4.42 1.79
N ALA A 58 21.20 -5.67 1.34
CA ALA A 58 20.47 -6.03 0.13
C ALA A 58 19.66 -7.32 0.33
N LYS A 59 18.68 -7.53 -0.53
CA LYS A 59 17.81 -8.71 -0.55
C LYS A 59 17.57 -9.15 -1.97
N PHE A 60 17.90 -10.41 -2.24
CA PHE A 60 17.47 -11.11 -3.44
C PHE A 60 16.14 -11.81 -3.17
N LYS A 61 15.24 -11.80 -4.15
CA LYS A 61 13.95 -12.50 -4.13
C LYS A 61 13.76 -13.19 -5.47
N PHE A 62 13.21 -14.39 -5.42
CA PHE A 62 12.67 -15.11 -6.55
C PHE A 62 11.24 -15.52 -6.18
N SER A 63 10.27 -15.23 -7.03
CA SER A 63 8.88 -15.66 -6.86
C SER A 63 8.35 -16.28 -8.14
N PHE A 64 7.42 -17.20 -7.99
CA PHE A 64 6.71 -17.83 -9.09
C PHE A 64 5.41 -18.41 -8.57
N ASN A 65 4.47 -18.60 -9.48
CA ASN A 65 3.18 -19.21 -9.22
C ASN A 65 3.17 -20.63 -9.78
N HIS A 66 2.32 -21.47 -9.20
CA HIS A 66 2.14 -22.85 -9.63
C HIS A 66 0.66 -23.21 -9.59
N SER A 67 0.11 -23.63 -10.73
CA SER A 67 -1.28 -24.10 -10.81
C SER A 67 -1.36 -25.58 -10.49
N GLY A 68 -2.30 -25.97 -9.63
CA GLY A 68 -2.50 -27.37 -9.23
C GLY A 68 -2.98 -28.30 -10.36
N LYS A 69 -3.40 -27.75 -11.52
CA LYS A 69 -3.86 -28.52 -12.68
C LYS A 69 -2.88 -28.35 -13.85
N GLY A 70 -1.82 -29.16 -13.89
CA GLY A 70 -0.93 -29.24 -15.07
C GLY A 70 0.56 -29.12 -14.78
N GLY A 71 0.96 -28.71 -13.58
CA GLY A 71 2.38 -28.62 -13.23
C GLY A 71 3.06 -27.32 -13.69
N ASP A 72 2.34 -26.47 -14.41
CA ASP A 72 2.91 -25.27 -15.04
C ASP A 72 3.29 -24.22 -13.99
N ILE A 73 4.45 -23.60 -14.25
CA ILE A 73 4.98 -22.47 -13.49
C ILE A 73 4.61 -21.20 -14.27
N SER A 74 4.05 -20.20 -13.59
CA SER A 74 3.71 -18.90 -14.18
C SER A 74 4.27 -17.73 -13.37
N GLU A 75 4.36 -16.56 -13.99
CA GLU A 75 4.86 -15.32 -13.38
C GLU A 75 6.21 -15.46 -12.63
N PRO A 76 7.24 -16.12 -13.20
CA PRO A 76 8.57 -16.16 -12.59
C PRO A 76 9.20 -14.77 -12.55
N GLN A 77 9.49 -14.28 -11.35
CA GLN A 77 10.02 -12.95 -11.10
C GLN A 77 11.28 -12.99 -10.24
N PHE A 78 12.30 -12.26 -10.68
CA PHE A 78 13.49 -11.98 -9.87
C PHE A 78 13.43 -10.56 -9.33
N SER A 79 13.92 -10.35 -8.11
CA SER A 79 14.10 -9.00 -7.59
C SER A 79 15.37 -8.88 -6.77
N PHE A 80 16.14 -7.85 -7.04
CA PHE A 80 17.21 -7.38 -6.17
C PHE A 80 16.76 -6.07 -5.53
N VAL A 81 16.80 -5.97 -4.20
CA VAL A 81 16.36 -4.78 -3.49
C VAL A 81 17.42 -4.39 -2.46
N SER A 82 17.94 -3.18 -2.58
CA SER A 82 18.84 -2.54 -1.62
C SER A 82 18.26 -1.19 -1.21
N LYS A 83 18.99 -0.45 -0.35
CA LYS A 83 18.60 0.92 0.04
C LYS A 83 18.51 1.88 -1.17
N HIS A 84 19.45 1.78 -2.11
CA HIS A 84 19.63 2.78 -3.17
C HIS A 84 19.28 2.28 -4.58
N LEU A 85 19.14 0.96 -4.74
CA LEU A 85 18.86 0.32 -6.03
C LEU A 85 17.89 -0.84 -5.82
N SER A 86 16.84 -0.87 -6.61
CA SER A 86 15.99 -2.04 -6.79
C SER A 86 15.85 -2.38 -8.27
N LEU A 87 15.99 -3.66 -8.58
CA LEU A 87 15.77 -4.24 -9.89
C LEU A 87 14.67 -5.29 -9.72
N HIS A 88 13.62 -5.18 -10.53
CA HIS A 88 12.57 -6.18 -10.64
C HIS A 88 12.56 -6.68 -12.07
N TYR A 89 12.75 -7.98 -12.27
CA TYR A 89 12.76 -8.60 -13.59
C TYR A 89 11.64 -9.62 -13.67
N ASP A 90 10.75 -9.42 -14.63
CA ASP A 90 9.72 -10.36 -14.99
C ASP A 90 10.23 -11.22 -16.16
N LEU A 91 10.32 -12.52 -15.92
CA LEU A 91 10.91 -13.47 -16.87
C LEU A 91 9.92 -13.83 -17.97
N GLU A 92 8.62 -13.82 -17.68
CA GLU A 92 7.56 -14.07 -18.66
C GLU A 92 7.41 -12.88 -19.62
N ASP A 93 7.46 -11.67 -19.07
CA ASP A 93 7.35 -10.45 -19.86
C ASP A 93 8.67 -10.01 -20.52
N HIS A 94 9.80 -10.63 -20.16
CA HIS A 94 11.14 -10.18 -20.53
C HIS A 94 11.36 -8.68 -20.24
N ASN A 95 10.79 -8.20 -19.14
CA ASN A 95 10.85 -6.80 -18.75
C ASN A 95 11.64 -6.64 -17.46
N ALA A 96 12.39 -5.54 -17.36
CA ALA A 96 13.01 -5.13 -16.12
C ALA A 96 12.60 -3.71 -15.73
N LEU A 97 12.18 -3.56 -14.48
CA LEU A 97 11.98 -2.27 -13.82
C LEU A 97 13.19 -1.99 -12.93
N VAL A 98 13.93 -0.94 -13.28
CA VAL A 98 15.09 -0.46 -12.51
C VAL A 98 14.68 0.79 -11.76
N LYS A 99 14.91 0.83 -10.45
CA LYS A 99 14.67 2.02 -9.62
C LYS A 99 15.87 2.34 -8.76
N THR A 100 16.30 3.59 -8.79
CA THR A 100 17.42 4.12 -8.00
C THR A 100 16.92 5.22 -7.07
N SER A 101 17.51 5.32 -5.88
CA SER A 101 17.18 6.33 -4.87
C SER A 101 18.45 6.82 -4.19
N ILE A 102 18.73 8.11 -4.30
CA ILE A 102 19.94 8.75 -3.80
C ILE A 102 19.55 9.92 -2.92
N ASP A 103 20.08 9.94 -1.69
CA ASP A 103 19.92 11.07 -0.77
C ASP A 103 21.01 12.10 -1.11
N LEU A 104 20.64 13.22 -1.72
CA LEU A 104 21.57 14.29 -2.13
C LEU A 104 21.94 15.21 -0.95
N ALA A 105 20.99 15.39 -0.02
CA ALA A 105 21.15 16.11 1.24
C ALA A 105 20.14 15.56 2.27
N PRO A 106 20.23 15.91 3.57
CA PRO A 106 19.30 15.42 4.59
C PRO A 106 17.82 15.65 4.27
N SER A 107 17.51 16.72 3.54
CA SER A 107 16.16 17.09 3.11
C SER A 107 15.90 16.88 1.62
N LEU A 108 16.86 16.36 0.83
CA LEU A 108 16.75 16.30 -0.62
C LEU A 108 17.04 14.89 -1.13
N GLN A 109 16.06 14.27 -1.77
CA GLN A 109 16.14 12.92 -2.33
C GLN A 109 15.84 12.93 -3.82
N LEU A 110 16.67 12.21 -4.59
CA LEU A 110 16.47 11.94 -6.00
C LEU A 110 16.09 10.48 -6.18
N THR A 111 14.99 10.19 -6.87
CA THR A 111 14.58 8.84 -7.24
C THR A 111 14.35 8.77 -8.73
N ALA A 112 14.96 7.80 -9.41
CA ALA A 112 14.69 7.51 -10.82
C ALA A 112 14.12 6.09 -10.96
N SER A 113 13.14 5.92 -11.82
CA SER A 113 12.54 4.62 -12.17
C SER A 113 12.50 4.48 -13.67
N HIS A 114 12.79 3.29 -14.20
CA HIS A 114 12.83 3.05 -15.64
C HIS A 114 12.41 1.62 -15.96
N ASP A 115 11.41 1.50 -16.83
CA ASP A 115 10.91 0.27 -17.44
C ASP A 115 11.63 0.06 -18.78
N LEU A 116 12.41 -1.02 -18.87
CA LEU A 116 13.24 -1.28 -20.04
C LEU A 116 12.44 -1.68 -21.28
N LYS A 117 11.34 -2.42 -21.12
CA LYS A 117 10.51 -2.89 -22.25
C LYS A 117 9.67 -1.76 -22.82
N ALA A 118 9.05 -0.96 -21.95
CA ALA A 118 8.26 0.20 -22.35
C ALA A 118 9.15 1.39 -22.80
N GLN A 119 10.44 1.38 -22.47
CA GLN A 119 11.36 2.51 -22.65
C GLN A 119 10.83 3.80 -22.00
N GLN A 120 10.15 3.62 -20.86
CA GLN A 120 9.49 4.69 -20.12
C GLN A 120 9.99 4.72 -18.69
N GLY A 121 10.09 5.91 -18.12
CA GLY A 121 10.55 6.09 -16.76
C GLY A 121 10.05 7.37 -16.13
N GLU A 122 10.51 7.62 -14.92
CA GLU A 122 10.23 8.85 -14.18
C GLU A 122 11.44 9.20 -13.32
N VAL A 123 11.85 10.46 -13.36
CA VAL A 123 12.82 11.05 -12.43
C VAL A 123 12.08 11.98 -11.49
N THR A 124 12.26 11.76 -10.20
CA THR A 124 11.59 12.50 -9.14
C THR A 124 12.61 13.10 -8.18
N VAL A 125 12.45 14.37 -7.85
CA VAL A 125 13.22 15.08 -6.84
C VAL A 125 12.26 15.49 -5.73
N LEU A 126 12.53 15.06 -4.50
CA LEU A 126 11.76 15.40 -3.31
C LEU A 126 12.61 16.24 -2.37
N ALA A 127 12.17 17.46 -2.11
CA ALA A 127 12.71 18.35 -1.10
C ALA A 127 11.76 18.43 0.10
N ASN A 128 12.15 17.89 1.25
CA ASN A 128 11.44 18.02 2.52
C ASN A 128 11.85 19.32 3.19
N LEU A 129 10.93 20.27 3.28
CA LEU A 129 11.13 21.52 3.99
C LEU A 129 10.90 21.24 5.49
N ALA A 130 11.70 21.85 6.37
CA ALA A 130 11.64 21.62 7.82
C ALA A 130 10.23 21.89 8.39
N ASP A 131 9.99 21.44 9.63
CA ASP A 131 8.69 21.54 10.32
C ASP A 131 8.06 22.94 10.20
N PRO A 132 6.78 23.09 9.81
CA PRO A 132 5.76 22.07 9.53
C PRO A 132 6.09 21.11 8.37
N ALA A 133 5.47 19.94 8.28
CA ALA A 133 5.71 18.91 7.24
C ALA A 133 5.42 19.38 5.78
N TYR A 134 6.20 20.33 5.28
CA TYR A 134 6.15 20.86 3.94
C TYR A 134 7.09 20.07 3.02
N SER A 135 6.71 19.82 1.79
CA SER A 135 7.62 19.25 0.79
C SER A 135 7.32 19.72 -0.62
N LEU A 136 8.35 19.79 -1.45
CA LEU A 136 8.26 20.06 -2.86
C LEU A 136 8.75 18.83 -3.63
N GLN A 137 7.92 18.30 -4.51
CA GLN A 137 8.24 17.18 -5.39
C GLN A 137 8.21 17.66 -6.85
N LEU A 138 9.28 17.41 -7.59
CA LEU A 138 9.34 17.59 -9.04
C LEU A 138 9.45 16.21 -9.69
N SER A 139 8.58 15.90 -10.63
CA SER A 139 8.45 14.61 -11.30
C SER A 139 8.51 14.81 -12.81
N THR A 140 9.46 14.17 -13.49
CA THR A 140 9.66 14.27 -14.95
C THR A 140 9.58 12.88 -15.56
N PRO A 141 8.66 12.60 -16.49
CA PRO A 141 8.67 11.35 -17.24
C PRO A 141 9.91 11.24 -18.14
N LEU A 142 10.33 10.02 -18.46
CA LEU A 142 11.39 9.70 -19.41
C LEU A 142 10.80 8.80 -20.53
N PRO A 143 11.05 9.08 -21.82
CA PRO A 143 11.66 10.31 -22.33
C PRO A 143 10.86 11.55 -21.92
N SER A 144 11.55 12.69 -21.78
CA SER A 144 10.91 13.92 -21.33
C SER A 144 9.90 14.40 -22.38
N VAL A 145 8.63 14.42 -21.98
CA VAL A 145 7.53 14.95 -22.77
C VAL A 145 6.94 16.10 -21.95
N GLY A 146 7.22 17.34 -22.37
CA GLY A 146 6.67 18.53 -21.73
C GLY A 146 7.36 18.95 -20.42
N LEU A 147 6.65 19.78 -19.66
CA LEU A 147 7.07 20.32 -18.38
C LEU A 147 6.97 19.28 -17.26
N PRO A 148 7.88 19.33 -16.26
CA PRO A 148 7.80 18.45 -15.11
C PRO A 148 6.54 18.75 -14.28
N LYS A 149 5.96 17.69 -13.72
CA LYS A 149 4.95 17.81 -12.68
C LYS A 149 5.58 18.38 -11.41
N ALA A 150 5.05 19.49 -10.91
CA ALA A 150 5.43 20.06 -9.64
C ALA A 150 4.32 19.80 -8.61
N THR A 151 4.67 19.30 -7.43
CA THR A 151 3.72 19.05 -6.33
C THR A 151 4.25 19.66 -5.05
N PHE A 152 3.52 20.62 -4.49
CA PHE A 152 3.80 21.23 -3.20
C PHE A 152 2.85 20.65 -2.14
N ARG A 153 3.39 20.02 -1.11
CA ARG A 153 2.65 19.47 0.03
C ARG A 153 2.85 20.34 1.25
N PHE A 154 1.80 20.51 2.02
CA PHE A 154 1.76 21.26 3.27
C PHE A 154 0.86 20.53 4.28
N PRO A 155 0.92 20.86 5.59
CA PRO A 155 0.21 20.08 6.61
C PRO A 155 -1.30 19.91 6.38
N LEU A 156 -1.91 20.90 5.72
CA LEU A 156 -3.35 20.95 5.46
C LEU A 156 -3.72 20.47 4.04
N GLY A 157 -2.77 20.07 3.20
CA GLY A 157 -3.10 19.82 1.80
C GLY A 157 -1.93 19.62 0.85
N GLU A 158 -2.25 19.57 -0.43
CA GLU A 158 -1.28 19.54 -1.51
C GLU A 158 -1.81 20.28 -2.73
N LEU A 159 -0.87 20.82 -3.53
CA LEU A 159 -1.13 21.48 -4.81
C LEU A 159 -0.20 20.87 -5.85
N SER A 160 -0.74 20.42 -6.98
CA SER A 160 0.00 19.86 -8.10
C SER A 160 -0.25 20.70 -9.35
N LEU A 161 0.82 20.97 -10.09
CA LEU A 161 0.81 21.57 -11.41
C LEU A 161 1.40 20.55 -12.39
N GLN A 162 0.68 20.22 -13.45
CA GLN A 162 1.13 19.28 -14.48
C GLN A 162 0.56 19.66 -15.84
N GLU A 163 1.36 19.50 -16.89
CA GLU A 163 0.89 19.62 -18.27
C GLU A 163 0.05 18.39 -18.65
N LYS A 164 -1.18 18.61 -19.13
CA LYS A 164 -2.02 17.57 -19.73
C LYS A 164 -2.03 17.76 -21.24
N GLN A 165 -1.83 16.66 -21.95
CA GLN A 165 -2.11 16.61 -23.39
C GLN A 165 -3.60 16.37 -23.57
N GLU A 166 -4.30 17.35 -24.11
CA GLU A 166 -5.63 17.14 -24.68
C GLU A 166 -5.51 16.60 -26.11
N GLU A 167 -6.55 15.94 -26.60
CA GLU A 167 -6.60 15.30 -27.91
C GLU A 167 -6.36 16.29 -29.08
N GLU A 168 -6.45 17.60 -28.85
CA GLU A 168 -6.21 18.67 -29.83
C GLU A 168 -5.03 19.58 -29.44
N VAL A 169 -3.79 19.19 -29.80
CA VAL A 169 -2.56 19.99 -30.07
C VAL A 169 -2.08 21.03 -29.03
N ASN A 170 -2.89 21.50 -28.10
CA ASN A 170 -2.56 22.50 -27.10
C ASN A 170 -2.27 21.81 -25.77
N ASN A 171 -1.03 21.91 -25.32
CA ASN A 171 -0.69 21.51 -23.98
C ASN A 171 -1.33 22.49 -22.98
N LEU A 172 -2.25 22.00 -22.15
CA LEU A 172 -2.89 22.81 -21.11
C LEU A 172 -2.25 22.53 -19.76
N LEU A 173 -1.90 23.59 -19.03
CA LEU A 173 -1.45 23.47 -17.64
C LEU A 173 -2.65 23.12 -16.75
N SER A 174 -2.64 21.92 -16.21
CA SER A 174 -3.64 21.46 -15.25
C SER A 174 -3.18 21.71 -13.82
N VAL A 175 -4.09 22.20 -12.99
CA VAL A 175 -3.89 22.41 -11.56
C VAL A 175 -4.79 21.45 -10.82
N ASP A 176 -4.21 20.63 -9.94
CA ASP A 176 -4.93 19.76 -9.02
C ASP A 176 -4.60 20.19 -7.60
N GLY A 177 -5.55 20.13 -6.68
CA GLY A 177 -5.31 20.58 -5.31
C GLY A 177 -6.25 19.96 -4.29
N VAL A 178 -5.72 19.69 -3.11
CA VAL A 178 -6.49 19.21 -1.96
C VAL A 178 -6.18 20.11 -0.77
N LEU A 179 -7.23 20.63 -0.15
CA LEU A 179 -7.15 21.36 1.11
C LEU A 179 -8.06 20.68 2.14
N LYS A 180 -7.59 20.53 3.36
CA LYS A 180 -8.32 19.94 4.49
C LYS A 180 -8.21 20.86 5.69
N GLY A 181 -9.29 20.97 6.44
CA GLY A 181 -9.32 21.78 7.66
C GLY A 181 -10.41 21.31 8.61
N GLN A 182 -10.16 21.44 9.90
CA GLN A 182 -11.17 21.21 10.91
C GLN A 182 -12.12 22.43 10.94
N LEU A 183 -13.42 22.17 10.85
CA LEU A 183 -14.46 23.19 11.00
C LEU A 183 -15.54 22.63 11.93
N PHE A 184 -15.80 23.30 13.05
CA PHE A 184 -16.63 22.75 14.14
C PHE A 184 -16.16 21.34 14.53
N ASN A 185 -17.12 20.41 14.69
CA ASN A 185 -16.86 19.02 15.04
C ASN A 185 -16.63 18.13 13.80
N GLY A 186 -16.39 18.71 12.63
CA GLY A 186 -16.19 17.96 11.39
C GLY A 186 -14.94 18.37 10.60
N LEU A 187 -14.58 17.53 9.65
CA LEU A 187 -13.47 17.75 8.72
C LEU A 187 -14.02 18.28 7.40
N CYS A 188 -13.65 19.50 7.03
CA CYS A 188 -13.89 20.03 5.70
C CYS A 188 -12.72 19.64 4.77
N SER A 189 -13.03 19.28 3.54
CA SER A 189 -12.04 19.10 2.49
C SER A 189 -12.52 19.67 1.16
N ALA A 190 -11.66 20.42 0.49
CA ALA A 190 -11.84 20.87 -0.89
C ALA A 190 -10.87 20.08 -1.77
N HIS A 191 -11.37 19.50 -2.86
CA HIS A 191 -10.58 18.75 -3.83
C HIS A 191 -10.87 19.29 -5.23
N TYR A 192 -9.92 19.99 -5.81
CA TYR A 192 -9.97 20.49 -7.17
C TYR A 192 -9.19 19.57 -8.10
N LYS A 193 -9.83 19.08 -9.16
CA LYS A 193 -9.20 18.25 -10.18
C LYS A 193 -10.05 18.27 -11.45
N ASP A 194 -9.39 18.31 -12.61
CA ASP A 194 -10.07 18.24 -13.92
C ASP A 194 -11.20 19.30 -14.03
N GLU A 195 -10.89 20.53 -13.60
CA GLU A 195 -11.84 21.66 -13.56
C GLU A 195 -13.04 21.50 -12.60
N GLU A 196 -13.12 20.40 -11.86
CA GLU A 196 -14.17 20.12 -10.89
C GLU A 196 -13.69 20.39 -9.45
N LEU A 197 -14.41 21.23 -8.72
CA LEU A 197 -14.17 21.46 -7.29
C LEU A 197 -15.17 20.65 -6.45
N LYS A 198 -14.67 19.62 -5.76
CA LYS A 198 -15.43 18.81 -4.80
C LYS A 198 -15.23 19.30 -3.38
N LEU A 199 -16.27 19.90 -2.80
CA LEU A 199 -16.35 20.27 -1.40
C LEU A 199 -16.98 19.11 -0.62
N ARG A 200 -16.33 18.68 0.46
CA ARG A 200 -16.83 17.62 1.35
C ARG A 200 -16.75 18.08 2.79
N TYR A 201 -17.79 17.80 3.55
CA TYR A 201 -17.75 17.93 5.00
C TYR A 201 -17.97 16.55 5.60
N GLY A 202 -17.17 16.18 6.61
CA GLY A 202 -17.26 14.90 7.29
C GLY A 202 -17.49 15.13 8.77
N TYR A 203 -18.71 14.91 9.24
CA TYR A 203 -19.03 14.83 10.66
C TYR A 203 -19.12 13.38 11.09
N LYS A 204 -18.58 13.06 12.27
CA LYS A 204 -18.69 11.73 12.85
C LYS A 204 -18.62 11.79 14.37
N ASP A 205 -19.62 11.19 15.00
CA ASP A 205 -19.61 10.83 16.42
C ASP A 205 -19.78 9.31 16.60
N ASP A 206 -20.08 8.86 17.82
CA ASP A 206 -20.24 7.44 18.14
C ASP A 206 -21.44 6.80 17.44
N GLU A 207 -22.50 7.57 17.20
CA GLU A 207 -23.77 7.10 16.68
C GLU A 207 -23.98 7.45 15.20
N ILE A 208 -23.53 8.62 14.76
CA ILE A 208 -23.80 9.21 13.45
C ILE A 208 -22.51 9.50 12.69
N SER A 209 -22.55 9.30 11.39
CA SER A 209 -21.63 9.94 10.46
C SER A 209 -22.43 10.61 9.35
N PHE A 210 -22.09 11.85 9.02
CA PHE A 210 -22.75 12.60 7.96
C PHE A 210 -21.68 13.20 7.03
N LEU A 211 -21.83 12.95 5.73
CA LEU A 211 -20.85 13.30 4.70
C LEU A 211 -21.53 13.94 3.48
N PRO A 212 -21.91 15.23 3.55
CA PRO A 212 -22.38 15.96 2.38
C PRO A 212 -21.20 16.28 1.45
N ILE A 213 -21.49 16.25 0.15
CA ILE A 213 -20.55 16.49 -0.95
C ILE A 213 -21.24 17.41 -1.96
N LEU A 214 -20.58 18.52 -2.30
CA LEU A 214 -21.00 19.44 -3.34
C LEU A 214 -19.90 19.50 -4.41
N SER A 215 -20.25 19.22 -5.66
CA SER A 215 -19.38 19.40 -6.83
C SER A 215 -19.70 20.73 -7.53
N LEU A 216 -18.68 21.48 -7.89
CA LEU A 216 -18.77 22.71 -8.68
C LEU A 216 -17.95 22.54 -9.98
N PRO A 217 -18.37 23.14 -11.11
CA PRO A 217 -19.50 24.06 -11.26
C PRO A 217 -20.87 23.39 -11.46
N SER A 218 -20.93 22.05 -11.53
CA SER A 218 -22.18 21.32 -11.77
C SER A 218 -23.27 21.58 -10.72
N ASN A 219 -22.89 22.06 -9.53
CA ASN A 219 -23.74 22.19 -8.35
C ASN A 219 -24.32 20.84 -7.87
N ALA A 220 -23.70 19.73 -8.26
CA ALA A 220 -24.18 18.40 -7.93
C ALA A 220 -24.03 18.14 -6.44
N LEU A 221 -25.15 17.91 -5.76
CA LEU A 221 -25.21 17.68 -4.33
C LEU A 221 -25.48 16.20 -4.04
N SER A 222 -24.71 15.61 -3.14
CA SER A 222 -24.99 14.29 -2.59
C SER A 222 -24.64 14.25 -1.11
N PHE A 223 -25.18 13.27 -0.39
CA PHE A 223 -24.77 13.04 0.99
C PHE A 223 -24.78 11.55 1.32
N ALA A 224 -23.82 11.15 2.14
CA ALA A 224 -23.85 9.87 2.82
C ALA A 224 -24.15 10.07 4.30
N PHE A 225 -24.99 9.21 4.86
CA PHE A 225 -25.32 9.18 6.27
C PHE A 225 -25.13 7.77 6.81
N LYS A 226 -24.58 7.63 8.01
CA LYS A 226 -24.48 6.35 8.71
C LYS A 226 -25.03 6.54 10.12
N ARG A 227 -25.94 5.66 10.54
CA ARG A 227 -26.46 5.59 11.91
C ARG A 227 -26.13 4.24 12.51
N ARG A 228 -25.55 4.24 13.71
CA ARG A 228 -25.53 3.09 14.59
C ARG A 228 -26.75 3.15 15.50
N PHE A 229 -27.44 2.03 15.63
CA PHE A 229 -28.52 1.85 16.61
C PHE A 229 -28.04 1.13 17.87
N GLY A 230 -26.81 0.60 17.81
CA GLY A 230 -26.14 -0.10 18.90
C GLY A 230 -24.74 -0.55 18.45
N PRO A 231 -24.04 -1.34 19.27
CA PRO A 231 -22.71 -1.83 18.93
C PRO A 231 -22.70 -2.77 17.70
N SER A 232 -23.81 -3.48 17.48
CA SER A 232 -23.96 -4.49 16.44
C SER A 232 -24.61 -3.97 15.15
N ASP A 233 -25.45 -2.94 15.26
CA ASP A 233 -26.37 -2.53 14.20
C ASP A 233 -25.98 -1.20 13.58
N LYS A 234 -25.89 -1.17 12.25
CA LYS A 234 -25.55 0.03 11.49
C LYS A 234 -26.37 0.11 10.20
N LEU A 235 -27.00 1.25 9.98
CA LEU A 235 -27.55 1.64 8.68
C LEU A 235 -26.58 2.61 8.01
N SER A 236 -26.32 2.40 6.72
CA SER A 236 -25.66 3.35 5.84
C SER A 236 -26.66 3.74 4.75
N TYR A 237 -26.74 5.03 4.45
CA TYR A 237 -27.59 5.59 3.42
C TYR A 237 -26.75 6.54 2.57
N TRP A 238 -26.98 6.55 1.27
CA TRP A 238 -26.40 7.50 0.34
C TRP A 238 -27.50 8.01 -0.57
N TYR A 239 -27.46 9.30 -0.88
CA TYR A 239 -28.43 9.97 -1.75
C TYR A 239 -27.73 10.99 -2.65
N ASN A 240 -28.09 10.98 -3.92
CA ASN A 240 -27.71 11.98 -4.91
C ASN A 240 -28.93 12.85 -5.23
N CYS A 241 -28.82 14.15 -4.98
CA CYS A 241 -29.91 15.10 -5.14
C CYS A 241 -30.27 15.38 -6.61
N ASP A 242 -29.34 15.18 -7.54
CA ASP A 242 -29.57 15.47 -8.96
C ASP A 242 -30.29 14.31 -9.65
N SER A 243 -29.79 13.09 -9.45
CA SER A 243 -30.35 11.90 -10.09
C SER A 243 -31.53 11.30 -9.31
N ASN A 244 -31.74 11.71 -8.07
CA ASN A 244 -32.63 11.06 -7.09
C ASN A 244 -32.27 9.61 -6.78
N TYR A 245 -31.07 9.16 -7.18
CA TYR A 245 -30.61 7.82 -6.82
C TYR A 245 -30.16 7.77 -5.38
N TRP A 246 -30.45 6.64 -4.76
CA TRP A 246 -30.12 6.35 -3.38
C TRP A 246 -29.79 4.89 -3.18
N SER A 247 -28.99 4.63 -2.17
CA SER A 247 -28.71 3.29 -1.71
C SER A 247 -28.78 3.23 -0.18
N ALA A 248 -29.25 2.10 0.32
CA ALA A 248 -29.34 1.83 1.75
C ALA A 248 -28.71 0.46 2.03
N VAL A 249 -27.87 0.39 3.05
CA VAL A 249 -27.22 -0.84 3.49
C VAL A 249 -27.36 -0.96 5.00
N TYR A 250 -28.09 -1.98 5.43
CA TYR A 250 -28.12 -2.42 6.81
C TYR A 250 -27.04 -3.46 7.06
N LYS A 251 -26.33 -3.32 8.18
CA LYS A 251 -25.34 -4.28 8.66
C LYS A 251 -25.65 -4.62 10.11
N ARG A 252 -25.70 -5.92 10.41
CA ARG A 252 -25.72 -6.44 11.77
C ARG A 252 -24.54 -7.37 12.01
N THR A 253 -23.85 -7.14 13.12
CA THR A 253 -22.73 -7.97 13.57
C THR A 253 -23.17 -8.82 14.74
N TYR A 254 -23.07 -10.14 14.62
CA TYR A 254 -23.42 -11.11 15.65
C TYR A 254 -22.12 -11.69 16.23
N GLY A 255 -21.79 -11.30 17.46
CA GLY A 255 -20.51 -11.69 18.07
C GLY A 255 -19.30 -11.18 17.26
N LYS A 256 -18.23 -11.96 17.22
CA LYS A 256 -17.01 -11.62 16.46
C LYS A 256 -17.04 -12.18 15.04
N ASP A 257 -17.73 -13.31 14.85
CA ASP A 257 -17.49 -14.16 13.69
C ASP A 257 -18.54 -14.06 12.58
N PHE A 258 -19.63 -13.35 12.83
CA PHE A 258 -20.77 -13.33 11.91
C PHE A 258 -21.23 -11.91 11.60
N LYS A 259 -21.38 -11.60 10.30
CA LYS A 259 -21.94 -10.32 9.86
C LYS A 259 -23.00 -10.58 8.79
N PHE A 260 -24.20 -10.11 9.05
CA PHE A 260 -25.25 -10.01 8.06
C PHE A 260 -25.25 -8.61 7.45
N LYS A 261 -25.41 -8.53 6.14
CA LYS A 261 -25.68 -7.28 5.44
C LYS A 261 -26.83 -7.48 4.46
N ALA A 262 -27.72 -6.51 4.40
CA ALA A 262 -28.71 -6.40 3.34
C ALA A 262 -28.70 -4.98 2.80
N GLY A 263 -28.91 -4.82 1.51
CA GLY A 263 -28.92 -3.52 0.88
C GLY A 263 -29.82 -3.45 -0.34
N TYR A 264 -30.09 -2.22 -0.74
CA TYR A 264 -30.80 -1.87 -1.96
C TYR A 264 -30.09 -0.71 -2.63
N ASP A 265 -30.01 -0.76 -3.95
CA ASP A 265 -29.50 0.30 -4.80
C ASP A 265 -30.56 0.69 -5.82
N SER A 266 -31.00 1.95 -5.82
CA SER A 266 -32.08 2.41 -6.69
C SER A 266 -31.64 2.63 -8.14
N GLU A 267 -30.35 2.88 -8.38
CA GLU A 267 -29.83 3.16 -9.73
C GLU A 267 -29.96 1.89 -10.59
N ILE A 268 -29.52 0.76 -10.04
CA ILE A 268 -29.63 -0.56 -10.69
C ILE A 268 -30.87 -1.36 -10.24
N ARG A 269 -31.70 -0.78 -9.36
CA ARG A 269 -32.92 -1.37 -8.80
C ARG A 269 -32.72 -2.76 -8.21
N LEU A 270 -31.59 -2.99 -7.55
CA LEU A 270 -31.19 -4.31 -7.07
C LEU A 270 -31.16 -4.37 -5.54
N GLY A 271 -31.90 -5.33 -4.99
CA GLY A 271 -31.76 -5.77 -3.60
C GLY A 271 -30.73 -6.89 -3.49
N TRP A 272 -29.96 -6.89 -2.39
CA TRP A 272 -29.00 -7.96 -2.10
C TRP A 272 -28.91 -8.25 -0.60
N ALA A 273 -28.53 -9.48 -0.29
CA ALA A 273 -28.16 -9.88 1.06
C ALA A 273 -26.89 -10.72 1.03
N SER A 274 -26.03 -10.54 2.03
CA SER A 274 -24.79 -11.29 2.18
C SER A 274 -24.59 -11.71 3.63
N LEU A 275 -24.01 -12.90 3.79
CA LEU A 275 -23.64 -13.43 5.07
C LEU A 275 -22.14 -13.71 5.11
N TRP A 276 -21.47 -13.11 6.09
CA TRP A 276 -20.04 -13.24 6.30
C TRP A 276 -19.83 -14.09 7.54
N VAL A 277 -19.14 -15.22 7.38
CA VAL A 277 -18.75 -16.10 8.48
C VAL A 277 -17.23 -16.15 8.50
N SER A 278 -16.59 -15.61 9.55
CA SER A 278 -15.15 -15.81 9.76
C SER A 278 -14.89 -17.13 10.46
N ALA A 279 -15.19 -18.22 9.75
CA ALA A 279 -14.50 -19.49 9.88
C ALA A 279 -13.91 -19.72 8.49
N SER A 280 -12.58 -19.75 8.38
CA SER A 280 -11.81 -20.03 7.16
C SER A 280 -12.65 -20.22 5.89
N PHE A 281 -12.84 -19.11 5.14
CA PHE A 281 -13.37 -19.03 3.77
C PHE A 281 -14.73 -19.69 3.46
N PHE A 282 -15.84 -18.97 3.66
CA PHE A 282 -17.04 -19.06 2.80
C PHE A 282 -17.77 -17.70 2.75
N ASN A 283 -17.89 -17.11 1.55
CA ASN A 283 -18.76 -15.97 1.27
C ASN A 283 -19.95 -16.47 0.44
N TYR A 284 -21.17 -16.35 0.96
CA TYR A 284 -22.39 -16.55 0.16
C TYR A 284 -23.03 -15.19 -0.10
N VAL A 285 -23.13 -14.81 -1.38
CA VAL A 285 -23.88 -13.65 -1.87
C VAL A 285 -25.17 -14.19 -2.50
N PHE A 286 -26.32 -13.81 -1.96
CA PHE A 286 -27.61 -14.14 -2.55
C PHE A 286 -28.14 -12.93 -3.30
N HIS A 287 -28.25 -13.06 -4.62
CA HIS A 287 -28.93 -12.07 -5.46
C HIS A 287 -30.41 -12.45 -5.59
N THR A 288 -31.29 -11.56 -5.17
CA THR A 288 -32.74 -11.67 -5.41
C THR A 288 -33.15 -10.46 -6.23
N GLN A 289 -33.34 -10.66 -7.54
CA GLN A 289 -34.00 -9.66 -8.39
C GLN A 289 -35.51 -9.75 -8.14
N TYR A 290 -36.12 -8.66 -7.70
CA TYR A 290 -37.56 -8.48 -7.74
C TYR A 290 -37.86 -7.59 -8.96
N HIS A 291 -38.58 -8.14 -9.94
CA HIS A 291 -39.13 -7.41 -11.09
C HIS A 291 -40.30 -6.53 -10.68
#